data_AF-A0A7X1GIT2-F1
#
_entry.id   AF-A0A7X1GIT2-F1
#
_cell.length_a   1.000
_cell.length_b   1.000
_cell.length_c   1.000
_cell.angle_alpha   90.00
_cell.angle_beta   90.00
_cell.angle_gamma   90.00
#
_symmetry.space_group_name_H-M   'P 1'
#
loop_
_entity.id
_entity.type
_entity.pdbx_description
1 polymer ?
#
loop_
_entity_poly.entity_id
_entity_poly.type
_entity_poly.pdbx_seq_one_letter_code
_entity_poly.pdbx_strand_id
1 'polypeptide(L)'
;MSADGNPFAIHRDKLIGADYSAALSLQAFVLSLYNGNTWKFRGDSLSNFDEEHFHAFCQLAGWYRRFTEGCPVFMATCREMIAERRKWAAINLSELEKLRATDPADFDGSASDLYYCIEQCEKRYENDQAHYLIGRDD
;
A
#
# COMPACT_ATOMS: atom_id res chain seq x y z
N MET A 1 -9.87 0.28 24.58
CA MET A 1 -8.45 0.04 24.90
C MET A 1 -7.66 1.26 24.46
N SER A 2 -6.80 1.80 25.34
CA SER A 2 -5.90 2.92 25.02
C SER A 2 -4.88 2.54 23.94
N ALA A 3 -4.22 3.53 23.33
CA ALA A 3 -3.20 3.33 22.30
C ALA A 3 -1.89 2.76 22.85
N ASP A 4 -1.63 2.90 24.15
CA ASP A 4 -0.41 2.42 24.79
C ASP A 4 -0.26 0.90 24.66
N GLY A 5 0.84 0.47 24.05
CA GLY A 5 1.14 -0.94 23.82
C GLY A 5 0.43 -1.59 22.62
N ASN A 6 -0.39 -0.85 21.87
CA ASN A 6 -1.05 -1.38 20.68
C ASN A 6 -0.06 -1.43 19.49
N PRO A 7 0.23 -2.61 18.90
CA PRO A 7 1.20 -2.73 17.81
C PRO A 7 0.87 -1.90 16.57
N PHE A 8 -0.41 -1.66 16.29
CA PHE A 8 -0.84 -0.81 15.16
C PHE A 8 -0.51 0.68 15.38
N ALA A 9 -0.38 1.11 16.65
CA ALA A 9 0.08 2.45 16.99
C ALA A 9 1.61 2.52 17.07
N ILE A 10 2.26 1.48 17.60
CA ILE A 10 3.72 1.39 17.73
C ILE A 10 4.41 1.42 16.35
N HIS A 11 3.92 0.61 15.40
CA HIS A 11 4.53 0.48 14.06
C HIS A 11 3.90 1.39 13.02
N ARG A 12 3.30 2.50 13.46
CA ARG A 12 2.56 3.40 12.58
C ARG A 12 3.43 4.01 11.47
N ASP A 13 4.70 4.26 11.77
CA ASP A 13 5.72 4.73 10.82
C ASP A 13 5.95 3.78 9.64
N LYS A 14 5.70 2.47 9.82
CA LYS A 14 5.80 1.44 8.77
C LYS A 14 4.50 1.25 8.02
N LEU A 15 3.38 1.54 8.69
CA LEU A 15 2.04 1.32 8.15
C LEU A 15 1.53 2.53 7.36
N ILE A 16 1.92 3.74 7.72
CA ILE A 16 1.47 5.00 7.11
C ILE A 16 2.68 5.74 6.53
N GLY A 17 2.58 6.18 5.28
CA GLY A 17 3.58 7.01 4.59
C GLY A 17 4.77 6.26 4.01
N ALA A 18 5.08 5.05 4.50
CA ALA A 18 6.20 4.26 4.01
C ALA A 18 5.90 3.56 2.68
N ASP A 19 6.79 3.71 1.70
CA ASP A 19 6.63 3.20 0.33
C ASP A 19 7.71 2.19 -0.10
N TYR A 20 8.59 1.80 0.80
CA TYR A 20 9.64 0.80 0.53
C TYR A 20 9.12 -0.64 0.69
N SER A 21 9.80 -1.59 0.01
CA SER A 21 9.32 -2.98 -0.17
C SER A 21 8.86 -3.68 1.13
N ALA A 22 9.66 -3.62 2.20
CA ALA A 22 9.31 -4.27 3.46
C ALA A 22 8.07 -3.65 4.12
N ALA A 23 7.95 -2.31 4.13
CA ALA A 23 6.75 -1.63 4.60
C ALA A 23 5.53 -1.98 3.74
N LEU A 24 5.65 -1.97 2.41
CA LEU A 24 4.55 -2.33 1.51
C LEU A 24 4.06 -3.77 1.75
N SER A 25 4.96 -4.73 1.98
CA SER A 25 4.61 -6.11 2.37
C SER A 25 3.85 -6.15 3.70
N LEU A 26 4.29 -5.40 4.70
CA LEU A 26 3.64 -5.33 6.01
C LEU A 26 2.25 -4.67 5.93
N GLN A 27 2.12 -3.63 5.11
CA GLN A 27 0.84 -2.98 4.83
C GLN A 27 -0.14 -3.92 4.12
N ALA A 28 0.33 -4.70 3.13
CA ALA A 28 -0.48 -5.71 2.46
C ALA A 28 -0.99 -6.79 3.43
N PHE A 29 -0.14 -7.23 4.37
CA PHE A 29 -0.57 -8.09 5.46
C PHE A 29 -1.71 -7.46 6.27
N VAL A 30 -1.51 -6.25 6.80
CA VAL A 30 -2.50 -5.57 7.64
C VAL A 30 -3.83 -5.35 6.90
N LEU A 31 -3.80 -4.93 5.63
CA LEU A 31 -5.02 -4.74 4.84
C LEU A 31 -5.71 -6.07 4.49
N SER A 32 -4.96 -7.17 4.34
CA SER A 32 -5.55 -8.50 4.13
C SER A 32 -6.35 -9.00 5.34
N LEU A 33 -5.98 -8.57 6.56
CA LEU A 33 -6.77 -8.83 7.76
C LEU A 33 -8.09 -8.07 7.75
N TYR A 34 -8.09 -6.85 7.22
CA TYR A 34 -9.27 -5.98 7.14
C TYR A 34 -10.26 -6.43 6.07
N ASN A 35 -9.77 -6.80 4.89
CA ASN A 35 -10.60 -7.35 3.82
C ASN A 35 -9.74 -8.21 2.88
N GLY A 36 -9.64 -9.50 3.21
CA GLY A 36 -8.86 -10.48 2.45
C GLY A 36 -9.41 -10.79 1.06
N ASN A 37 -10.63 -10.34 0.70
CA ASN A 37 -11.14 -10.48 -0.66
C ASN A 37 -10.54 -9.44 -1.59
N THR A 38 -10.39 -8.20 -1.11
CA THR A 38 -9.80 -7.09 -1.88
C THR A 38 -8.28 -7.09 -1.77
N TRP A 39 -7.73 -7.27 -0.57
CA TRP A 39 -6.31 -7.16 -0.30
C TRP A 39 -5.69 -8.54 -0.08
N LYS A 40 -4.64 -8.85 -0.82
CA LYS A 40 -3.95 -10.14 -0.72
C LYS A 40 -2.57 -9.95 -0.10
N PHE A 41 -2.28 -10.76 0.90
CA PHE A 41 -0.92 -10.94 1.41
C PHE A 41 -0.36 -12.24 0.88
N ARG A 42 0.82 -12.18 0.25
CA ARG A 42 1.50 -13.36 -0.27
C ARG A 42 2.55 -13.82 0.73
N GLY A 43 2.59 -15.11 1.05
CA GLY A 43 3.54 -15.65 2.04
C GLY A 43 5.01 -15.50 1.63
N ASP A 44 5.32 -15.47 0.32
CA ASP A 44 6.67 -15.25 -0.18
C ASP A 44 7.20 -13.82 0.09
N SER A 45 6.31 -12.86 0.32
CA SER A 45 6.67 -11.47 0.67
C SER A 45 7.35 -11.33 2.04
N LEU A 46 7.33 -12.39 2.88
CA LEU A 46 8.12 -12.46 4.11
C LEU A 46 9.63 -12.38 3.83
N SER A 47 10.09 -12.77 2.63
CA SER A 47 11.49 -12.62 2.23
C SER A 47 11.97 -11.16 2.16
N ASN A 48 11.05 -10.18 2.12
CA ASN A 48 11.37 -8.76 2.14
C ASN A 48 11.63 -8.22 3.55
N PHE A 49 11.30 -8.98 4.60
CA PHE A 49 11.40 -8.49 5.98
C PHE A 49 12.82 -8.65 6.53
N ASP A 50 13.35 -7.55 7.04
CA ASP A 50 14.42 -7.60 8.04
C ASP A 50 13.88 -8.01 9.41
N GLU A 51 14.76 -8.06 10.41
CA GLU A 51 14.41 -8.43 11.77
C GLU A 51 13.36 -7.50 12.39
N GLU A 52 13.44 -6.19 12.10
CA GLU A 52 12.50 -5.19 12.63
C GLU A 52 11.10 -5.39 12.05
N HIS A 53 11.00 -5.58 10.73
CA HIS A 53 9.74 -5.80 10.03
C HIS A 53 9.11 -7.15 10.40
N PHE A 54 9.93 -8.20 10.55
CA PHE A 54 9.44 -9.50 10.98
C PHE A 54 8.92 -9.47 12.43
N HIS A 55 9.59 -8.71 13.30
CA HIS A 55 9.12 -8.47 14.65
C HIS A 55 7.78 -7.73 14.66
N ALA A 56 7.67 -6.65 13.88
CA ALA A 56 6.42 -5.89 13.73
C ALA A 56 5.28 -6.78 13.21
N PHE A 57 5.54 -7.59 12.19
CA PHE A 57 4.60 -8.58 11.66
C PHE A 57 4.08 -9.52 12.76
N CYS A 58 4.98 -10.11 13.54
CA CYS A 58 4.60 -11.02 14.63
C CYS A 58 3.70 -10.34 15.68
N GLN A 59 4.04 -9.10 16.06
CA GLN A 59 3.24 -8.34 17.03
C GLN A 59 1.84 -7.99 16.49
N LEU A 60 1.76 -7.51 15.25
CA LEU A 60 0.49 -7.16 14.59
C LEU A 60 -0.40 -8.41 14.43
N ALA A 61 0.17 -9.52 13.95
CA ALA A 61 -0.53 -10.78 13.79
C ALA A 61 -1.05 -11.33 15.12
N GLY A 62 -0.20 -11.32 16.16
CA GLY A 62 -0.55 -11.76 17.50
C GLY A 62 -1.66 -10.93 18.12
N TRP A 63 -1.63 -9.61 17.90
CA TRP A 63 -2.67 -8.71 18.39
C TRP A 63 -4.00 -8.93 17.66
N TYR A 64 -3.99 -9.00 16.33
CA TYR A 64 -5.19 -9.25 15.55
C TYR A 64 -5.82 -10.60 15.89
N ARG A 65 -5.02 -11.66 16.06
CA ARG A 65 -5.52 -12.97 16.50
C ARG A 65 -6.32 -12.89 17.81
N ARG A 66 -5.93 -12.00 18.73
CA ARG A 66 -6.56 -11.85 20.05
C ARG A 66 -7.79 -10.96 20.03
N PHE A 67 -7.78 -9.87 19.26
CA PHE A 67 -8.79 -8.82 19.34
C PHE A 67 -9.62 -8.63 18.06
N THR A 68 -9.18 -9.23 16.95
CA THR A 68 -9.78 -9.16 15.62
C THR A 68 -10.17 -7.73 15.22
N GLU A 69 -11.29 -7.55 14.52
CA GLU A 69 -11.86 -6.25 14.15
C GLU A 69 -12.35 -5.44 15.36
N GLY A 70 -12.42 -6.04 16.55
CA GLY A 70 -12.77 -5.35 17.81
C GLY A 70 -11.74 -4.32 18.28
N CYS A 71 -10.62 -4.16 17.57
CA CYS A 71 -9.57 -3.19 17.85
C CYS A 71 -9.81 -1.86 17.08
N PRO A 72 -10.20 -0.76 17.76
CA PRO A 72 -10.48 0.51 17.08
C PRO A 72 -9.24 1.14 16.41
N VAL A 73 -8.05 0.92 16.99
CA VAL A 73 -6.78 1.41 16.44
C VAL A 73 -6.48 0.72 15.11
N PHE A 74 -6.65 -0.61 15.03
CA PHE A 74 -6.50 -1.35 13.77
C PHE A 74 -7.44 -0.80 12.69
N MET A 75 -8.73 -0.67 13.00
CA MET A 75 -9.72 -0.17 12.06
C MET A 75 -9.40 1.26 11.58
N ALA A 76 -8.90 2.12 12.47
CA ALA A 76 -8.45 3.47 12.11
C ALA A 76 -7.22 3.44 11.20
N THR A 77 -6.21 2.64 11.55
CA THR A 77 -5.00 2.47 10.74
C THR A 77 -5.33 1.97 9.34
N CYS A 78 -6.20 0.96 9.18
CA CYS A 78 -6.59 0.47 7.85
C CYS A 78 -7.30 1.53 7.01
N ARG A 79 -8.22 2.30 7.58
CA ARG A 79 -8.89 3.40 6.86
C ARG A 79 -7.90 4.46 6.39
N GLU A 80 -6.92 4.77 7.21
CA GLU A 80 -5.89 5.75 6.86
C GLU A 80 -4.97 5.25 5.76
N MET A 81 -4.51 3.99 5.84
CA MET A 81 -3.74 3.35 4.77
C MET A 81 -4.51 3.38 3.45
N ILE A 82 -5.82 3.05 3.47
CA ILE A 82 -6.66 3.09 2.25
C ILE A 82 -6.77 4.52 1.73
N ALA A 83 -6.96 5.52 2.60
CA ALA A 83 -7.02 6.92 2.20
C ALA A 83 -5.70 7.39 1.56
N GLU A 84 -4.55 6.94 2.08
CA GLU A 84 -3.25 7.23 1.50
C GLU A 84 -3.03 6.52 0.16
N ARG A 85 -3.41 5.24 0.06
CA ARG A 85 -3.39 4.49 -1.19
C ARG A 85 -4.21 5.17 -2.28
N ARG A 86 -5.38 5.72 -1.93
CA ARG A 86 -6.19 6.54 -2.86
C ARG A 86 -5.47 7.81 -3.32
N LYS A 87 -4.71 8.48 -2.44
CA LYS A 87 -3.88 9.64 -2.84
C LYS A 87 -2.77 9.24 -3.81
N TRP A 88 -2.04 8.16 -3.51
CA TRP A 88 -0.99 7.65 -4.39
C TRP A 88 -1.55 7.24 -5.75
N ALA A 89 -2.72 6.59 -5.74
CA ALA A 89 -3.41 6.18 -6.95
C ALA A 89 -3.82 7.39 -7.82
N ALA A 90 -4.36 8.44 -7.20
CA ALA A 90 -4.67 9.69 -7.91
C ALA A 90 -3.41 10.38 -8.48
N ILE A 91 -2.29 10.37 -7.75
CA ILE A 91 -1.00 10.88 -8.25
C ILE A 91 -0.52 10.06 -9.44
N ASN A 92 -0.55 8.73 -9.33
CA ASN A 92 -0.15 7.81 -10.40
C ASN A 92 -1.01 8.01 -11.68
N LEU A 93 -2.33 8.20 -11.53
CA LEU A 93 -3.21 8.51 -12.66
C LEU A 93 -2.84 9.83 -13.31
N SER A 94 -2.66 10.90 -12.53
CA SER A 94 -2.27 12.20 -13.08
C SER A 94 -0.91 12.14 -13.80
N GLU A 95 0.03 11.36 -13.28
CA GLU A 95 1.32 11.16 -13.92
C GLU A 95 1.21 10.35 -15.22
N LEU A 96 0.42 9.27 -15.21
CA LEU A 96 0.14 8.47 -16.40
C LEU A 96 -0.49 9.30 -17.52
N GLU A 97 -1.45 10.17 -17.19
CA GLU A 97 -2.07 11.09 -18.16
C GLU A 97 -1.06 12.07 -18.76
N LYS A 98 -0.16 12.64 -17.95
CA LYS A 98 0.92 13.51 -18.43
C LYS A 98 1.85 12.76 -19.37
N LEU A 99 2.36 11.59 -18.94
CA LEU A 99 3.28 10.79 -19.74
C LEU A 99 2.67 10.38 -21.09
N ARG A 100 1.38 10.01 -21.12
CA ARG A 100 0.67 9.69 -22.36
C ARG A 100 0.46 10.89 -23.29
N ALA A 101 0.43 12.11 -22.75
CA ALA A 101 0.31 13.33 -23.52
C ALA A 101 1.66 13.89 -24.01
N THR A 102 2.78 13.42 -23.45
CA THR A 102 4.13 13.84 -23.82
C THR A 102 4.51 13.30 -25.19
N ASP A 103 4.93 14.18 -26.11
CA ASP A 103 5.59 13.76 -27.35
C ASP A 103 6.94 13.11 -26.98
N PRO A 104 7.28 11.92 -27.50
CA PRO A 104 8.59 11.31 -27.25
C PRO A 104 9.80 12.20 -27.55
N ALA A 105 9.67 13.18 -28.44
CA ALA A 105 10.72 14.15 -28.74
C ALA A 105 10.92 15.21 -27.64
N ASP A 106 9.90 15.46 -26.81
CA ASP A 106 9.88 16.46 -25.73
C ASP A 106 10.18 15.85 -24.35
N PHE A 107 10.37 14.53 -24.26
CA PHE A 107 10.64 13.84 -23.00
C PHE A 107 12.09 14.05 -22.52
N ASP A 108 12.27 14.28 -21.22
CA ASP A 108 13.60 14.36 -20.58
C ASP A 108 14.18 12.95 -20.41
N GLY A 109 14.69 12.41 -21.51
CA GLY A 109 15.19 11.04 -21.63
C GLY A 109 15.07 10.53 -23.06
N SER A 110 15.22 9.22 -23.24
CA SER A 110 14.92 8.60 -24.53
C SER A 110 13.42 8.29 -24.67
N ALA A 111 12.93 8.14 -25.90
CA ALA A 111 11.59 7.61 -26.15
C ALA A 111 11.38 6.24 -25.45
N SER A 112 12.44 5.43 -25.36
CA SER A 112 12.38 4.15 -24.63
C SER A 112 12.14 4.33 -23.13
N ASP A 113 12.75 5.36 -22.53
CA ASP A 113 12.53 5.69 -21.11
C ASP A 113 11.10 6.19 -20.88
N LEU A 114 10.55 7.00 -21.79
CA LEU A 114 9.15 7.42 -21.74
C LEU A 114 8.21 6.22 -21.75
N TYR A 115 8.37 5.31 -22.72
CA TYR A 115 7.51 4.12 -22.80
C TYR A 115 7.65 3.22 -21.58
N TYR A 116 8.86 3.09 -21.03
CA TYR A 116 9.07 2.38 -19.78
C TYR A 116 8.32 3.04 -18.61
N CYS A 117 8.41 4.36 -18.46
CA CYS A 117 7.68 5.11 -17.42
C CYS A 117 6.16 4.95 -17.55
N ILE A 118 5.63 4.99 -18.79
CA ILE A 118 4.21 4.72 -19.07
C ILE A 118 3.85 3.31 -18.59
N GLU A 119 4.61 2.29 -19.00
CA GLU A 119 4.34 0.89 -18.64
C GLU A 119 4.34 0.69 -17.11
N GLN A 120 5.28 1.32 -16.38
CA GLN A 120 5.31 1.23 -14.91
C GLN A 120 4.09 1.91 -14.26
N CYS A 121 3.68 3.07 -14.76
CA CYS A 121 2.49 3.76 -14.26
C CYS A 121 1.20 3.02 -14.60
N GLU A 122 1.13 2.37 -15.76
CA GLU A 122 -0.01 1.52 -16.18
C GLU A 122 -0.15 0.30 -15.28
N LYS A 123 0.93 -0.43 -15.01
CA LYS A 123 0.92 -1.57 -14.07
C LYS A 123 0.42 -1.17 -12.68
N ARG A 124 0.83 0.01 -12.20
CA ARG A 124 0.36 0.55 -10.92
C ARG A 124 -1.13 0.92 -10.99
N TYR A 125 -1.56 1.58 -12.06
CA TYR A 125 -2.95 1.96 -12.28
C TYR A 125 -3.88 0.74 -12.32
N GLU A 126 -3.50 -0.33 -13.04
CA GLU A 126 -4.26 -1.59 -13.06
C GLU A 126 -4.39 -2.20 -11.66
N ASN A 127 -3.30 -2.18 -10.89
CA ASN A 127 -3.30 -2.64 -9.51
C ASN A 127 -4.18 -1.75 -8.60
N ASP A 128 -4.19 -0.44 -8.81
CA ASP A 128 -5.03 0.50 -8.06
C ASP A 128 -6.52 0.27 -8.37
N GLN A 129 -6.86 -0.01 -9.62
CA GLN A 129 -8.22 -0.40 -10.03
C GLN A 129 -8.65 -1.71 -9.38
N ALA A 130 -7.79 -2.72 -9.37
CA ALA A 130 -8.08 -4.03 -8.74
C ALA A 130 -8.38 -3.91 -7.23
N HIS A 131 -7.81 -2.90 -6.57
CA HIS A 131 -8.05 -2.60 -5.15
C HIS A 131 -9.17 -1.57 -4.91
N TYR A 132 -9.91 -1.16 -5.94
CA TYR A 132 -10.96 -0.14 -5.88
C TYR A 132 -10.49 1.22 -5.31
N LEU A 133 -9.24 1.59 -5.60
CA LEU A 133 -8.66 2.86 -5.18
C LEU A 133 -8.98 4.00 -6.16
N ILE A 134 -9.29 3.67 -7.41
CA ILE A 134 -9.69 4.59 -8.47
C ILE A 134 -10.88 3.99 -9.22
N GLY A 135 -11.81 4.83 -9.69
CA GLY A 135 -12.84 4.42 -10.65
C GLY A 135 -14.04 3.67 -10.05
N ARG A 136 -14.19 3.70 -8.72
CA ARG A 136 -15.43 3.29 -8.06
C ARG A 136 -16.12 4.55 -7.54
N ASP A 137 -17.24 4.89 -8.14
CA ASP A 137 -18.19 5.82 -7.51
C ASP A 137 -18.76 5.11 -6.27
N ASP A 138 -18.73 5.79 -5.12
CA ASP A 138 -19.28 5.30 -3.85
C ASP A 138 -20.81 5.18 -3.92
#